data_AF-A0A920KA98-F1
#
_entry.id   AF-A0A920KA98-F1
#
_cell.length_a   1.000
_cell.length_b   1.000
_cell.length_c   1.000
_cell.angle_alpha   90.00
_cell.angle_beta   90.00
_cell.angle_gamma   90.00
#
_symmetry.space_group_name_H-M   'P 1'
#
loop_
_entity.id
_entity.type
_entity.pdbx_description
1 polymer ?
#
loop_
_entity_poly.entity_id
_entity_poly.type
_entity_poly.pdbx_seq_one_letter_code
_entity_poly.pdbx_strand_id
1 'polypeptide(L)'
;MGESNAVAFANTVLGARTNRYGDFLDIACAVSGRAPYYGLHCDKNRNAEILLDVTDLPENVKGEDTFFPVLGSVIGRLAGDRVCAVSGINKIASEDQLKALCAAAASTGAVGLVHIIGITPEATNLPHVFGKSDQRKFCLSIWI
;
A
#
# COMPACT_ATOMS: atom_id res chain seq x y z
N MET A 1 1.83 8.54 14.05
CA MET A 1 2.04 9.29 12.82
C MET A 1 0.67 9.78 12.36
N GLY A 2 0.41 11.08 12.47
CA GLY A 2 -0.89 11.66 12.07
C GLY A 2 -1.09 11.80 10.56
N GLU A 3 0.00 11.89 9.80
CA GLU A 3 -0.05 12.17 8.37
C GLU A 3 -0.38 10.93 7.53
N SER A 4 -1.38 11.06 6.66
CA SER A 4 -2.01 9.96 5.93
C SER A 4 -1.08 9.22 4.94
N ASN A 5 -0.34 9.97 4.13
CA ASN A 5 0.59 9.43 3.14
C ASN A 5 1.81 8.76 3.80
N ALA A 6 2.23 9.29 4.95
CA ALA A 6 3.43 8.87 5.64
C ALA A 6 3.20 7.53 6.35
N VAL A 7 2.00 7.29 6.87
CA VAL A 7 1.54 5.97 7.35
C VAL A 7 1.58 4.94 6.21
N ALA A 8 0.99 5.27 5.05
CA ALA A 8 0.96 4.38 3.91
C ALA A 8 2.37 4.02 3.41
N PHE A 9 3.25 5.02 3.28
CA PHE A 9 4.65 4.82 2.89
C PHE A 9 5.43 4.00 3.92
N ALA A 10 5.31 4.32 5.21
CA ALA A 10 6.02 3.60 6.27
C ALA A 10 5.61 2.11 6.30
N ASN A 11 4.32 1.81 6.19
CA ASN A 11 3.85 0.43 6.15
C ASN A 11 4.28 -0.30 4.84
N THR A 12 4.17 0.37 3.70
CA THR A 12 4.39 -0.21 2.36
C THR A 12 5.85 -0.41 2.01
N VAL A 13 6.70 0.60 2.26
CA VAL A 13 8.09 0.61 1.80
C VAL A 13 9.04 0.23 2.92
N LEU A 14 8.82 0.73 4.13
CA LEU A 14 9.72 0.50 5.27
C LEU A 14 9.34 -0.75 6.08
N GLY A 15 8.16 -1.33 5.86
CA GLY A 15 7.66 -2.47 6.63
C GLY A 15 7.29 -2.11 8.07
N ALA A 16 7.07 -0.82 8.36
CA ALA A 16 6.58 -0.39 9.65
C ALA A 16 5.20 -1.01 9.95
N ARG A 17 4.83 -0.98 11.23
CA ARG A 17 3.51 -1.36 11.71
C ARG A 17 2.93 -0.17 12.42
N THR A 18 2.06 0.56 11.74
CA THR A 18 1.45 1.77 12.27
C THR A 18 0.08 2.04 11.67
N ASN A 19 -0.76 2.78 12.39
CA ASN A 19 -2.06 3.25 11.95
C ASN A 19 -2.05 4.78 11.83
N ARG A 20 -3.11 5.33 11.23
CA ARG A 20 -3.42 6.76 11.31
C ARG A 20 -3.98 7.06 12.69
N TYR A 21 -3.19 7.75 13.51
CA TYR A 21 -3.61 8.19 14.84
C TYR A 21 -4.11 9.62 14.80
N GLY A 22 -5.06 9.95 15.67
CA GLY A 22 -5.33 11.35 16.00
C GLY A 22 -4.17 11.94 16.81
N ASP A 23 -3.97 13.24 16.71
CA ASP A 23 -2.80 13.96 17.22
C ASP A 23 -2.49 13.66 18.70
N PHE A 24 -3.51 13.66 19.56
CA PHE A 24 -3.33 13.38 20.99
C PHE A 24 -2.89 11.94 21.28
N LEU A 25 -3.39 10.97 20.51
CA LEU A 25 -2.97 9.59 20.63
C LEU A 25 -1.53 9.43 20.15
N ASP A 26 -1.12 10.17 19.12
CA ASP A 26 0.25 10.13 18.61
C ASP A 26 1.26 10.64 19.65
N ILE A 27 0.95 11.75 20.31
CA ILE A 27 1.75 12.30 21.41
C ILE A 27 1.78 11.31 22.58
N ALA A 28 0.64 10.71 22.95
CA ALA A 28 0.60 9.70 24.01
C ALA A 28 1.47 8.49 23.68
N CYS A 29 1.51 8.05 22.41
CA CYS A 29 2.39 6.98 21.95
C CYS A 29 3.86 7.37 22.07
N ALA A 30 4.23 8.60 21.69
CA ALA A 30 5.59 9.11 21.80
C ALA A 30 6.07 9.19 23.26
N VAL A 31 5.23 9.69 24.17
CA VAL A 31 5.57 9.82 25.60
C VAL A 31 5.65 8.46 26.28
N SER A 32 4.71 7.55 25.99
CA SER A 32 4.68 6.23 26.63
C SER A 32 5.62 5.21 25.99
N GLY A 33 6.12 5.49 24.79
CA GLY A 33 6.86 4.52 23.96
C GLY A 33 6.01 3.32 23.54
N ARG A 34 4.68 3.44 23.55
CA ARG A 34 3.73 2.33 23.30
C ARG A 34 2.65 2.76 22.33
N ALA A 35 2.33 1.88 21.39
CA ALA A 35 1.19 2.03 20.49
C ALA A 35 0.10 1.00 20.85
N PRO A 36 -1.20 1.33 20.71
CA PRO A 36 -2.25 0.35 20.88
C PRO A 36 -2.17 -0.75 19.81
N TYR A 37 -2.33 -2.00 20.21
CA TYR A 37 -2.25 -3.14 19.28
C TYR A 37 -3.60 -3.38 18.59
N TYR A 38 -3.79 -2.72 17.43
CA TYR A 38 -5.00 -2.86 16.59
C TYR A 38 -4.69 -2.52 15.13
N GLY A 39 -5.66 -2.68 14.23
CA GLY A 39 -5.51 -2.30 12.82
C GLY A 39 -4.29 -2.96 12.18
N LEU A 40 -3.46 -2.18 11.49
CA LEU A 40 -2.26 -2.64 10.78
C LEU A 40 -1.09 -3.03 11.69
N HIS A 41 -1.26 -3.02 13.02
CA HIS A 41 -0.35 -3.71 13.94
C HIS A 41 -0.55 -5.22 13.96
N CYS A 42 -1.77 -5.67 13.66
CA CYS A 42 -2.14 -7.08 13.69
C CYS A 42 -1.87 -7.73 12.33
N ASP A 43 -1.14 -8.85 12.32
CA ASP A 43 -0.77 -9.56 11.08
C ASP A 43 -1.99 -9.88 10.19
N LYS A 44 -3.07 -10.37 10.80
CA LYS A 44 -4.30 -10.72 10.08
C LYS A 44 -4.93 -9.57 9.31
N ASN A 45 -4.77 -8.34 9.79
CA ASN A 45 -5.36 -7.13 9.19
C ASN A 45 -4.45 -6.54 8.10
N ARG A 46 -3.23 -7.07 7.96
CA ARG A 46 -2.30 -6.70 6.90
C ARG A 46 -2.43 -7.60 5.67
N ASN A 47 -3.28 -8.62 5.73
CA ASN A 47 -3.54 -9.48 4.57
C ASN A 47 -4.24 -8.65 3.48
N ALA A 48 -3.75 -8.74 2.25
CA ALA A 48 -4.42 -8.15 1.11
C ALA A 48 -5.78 -8.81 0.88
N GLU A 49 -6.75 -8.00 0.50
CA GLU A 49 -8.09 -8.44 0.07
C GLU A 49 -8.27 -8.29 -1.44
N ILE A 50 -7.42 -7.47 -2.06
CA ILE A 50 -7.47 -7.13 -3.47
C ILE A 50 -6.10 -7.36 -4.10
N LEU A 51 -6.08 -7.97 -5.28
CA LEU A 51 -4.91 -8.01 -6.15
C LEU A 51 -5.15 -7.11 -7.36
N LEU A 52 -4.24 -6.16 -7.58
CA LEU A 52 -4.14 -5.39 -8.81
C LEU A 52 -2.92 -5.88 -9.59
N ASP A 53 -3.15 -6.52 -10.73
CA ASP A 53 -2.07 -6.99 -11.60
C ASP A 53 -1.82 -6.00 -12.73
N VAL A 54 -0.60 -5.44 -12.78
CA VAL A 54 -0.14 -4.52 -13.83
C VAL A 54 0.98 -5.12 -14.68
N THR A 55 1.18 -6.46 -14.61
CA THR A 55 2.24 -7.15 -15.36
C THR A 55 2.14 -6.91 -16.86
N ASP A 56 0.92 -6.92 -17.42
CA ASP A 56 0.66 -6.76 -18.85
C ASP A 56 0.72 -5.30 -19.35
N LEU A 57 0.99 -4.34 -18.46
CA LEU A 57 1.17 -2.95 -18.88
C LEU A 57 2.52 -2.73 -19.57
N PRO A 58 2.57 -1.92 -20.65
CA PRO A 58 3.81 -1.57 -21.33
C PRO A 58 4.85 -0.94 -20.38
N GLU A 59 6.12 -1.34 -20.50
CA GLU A 59 7.19 -0.81 -19.63
C GLU A 59 7.40 0.70 -19.77
N ASN A 60 7.16 1.26 -20.96
CA ASN A 60 7.24 2.71 -21.15
C ASN A 60 6.19 3.45 -20.31
N VAL A 61 4.98 2.89 -20.17
CA VAL A 61 3.92 3.46 -19.32
C VAL A 61 4.31 3.34 -17.85
N LYS A 62 4.81 2.17 -17.43
CA LYS A 62 5.26 1.94 -16.04
C LYS A 62 6.47 2.78 -15.65
N GLY A 63 7.24 3.26 -16.63
CA GLY A 63 8.40 4.13 -16.44
C GLY A 63 8.07 5.62 -16.33
N GLU A 64 6.83 6.05 -16.61
CA GLU A 64 6.44 7.45 -16.47
C GLU A 64 6.24 7.83 -14.98
N ASP A 65 6.70 9.02 -14.58
CA ASP A 65 6.50 9.50 -13.19
C ASP A 65 5.03 9.67 -12.82
N THR A 66 4.17 9.89 -13.81
CA THR A 66 2.71 9.99 -13.66
C THR A 66 2.06 8.64 -13.37
N PHE A 67 2.71 7.52 -13.69
CA PHE A 67 2.15 6.18 -13.50
C PHE A 67 1.83 5.89 -12.04
N PHE A 68 2.77 6.15 -11.14
CA PHE A 68 2.65 5.85 -9.71
C PHE A 68 1.52 6.60 -8.99
N PRO A 69 1.34 7.93 -9.13
CA PRO A 69 0.20 8.62 -8.54
C PRO A 69 -1.14 8.22 -9.19
N VAL A 70 -1.16 7.89 -10.49
CA VAL A 70 -2.38 7.37 -11.15
C VAL A 70 -2.73 5.99 -10.60
N LEU A 71 -1.76 5.09 -10.52
CA LEU A 71 -1.91 3.76 -9.95
C LEU A 71 -2.37 3.84 -8.49
N GLY A 72 -1.77 4.70 -7.68
CA GLY A 72 -2.20 4.97 -6.32
C GLY A 72 -3.66 5.44 -6.26
N SER A 73 -4.08 6.34 -7.16
CA SER A 73 -5.46 6.81 -7.25
C SER A 73 -6.45 5.70 -7.62
N VAL A 74 -6.05 4.79 -8.52
CA VAL A 74 -6.84 3.60 -8.88
C VAL A 74 -6.95 2.66 -7.68
N ILE A 75 -5.84 2.39 -6.99
CA ILE A 75 -5.81 1.57 -5.78
C ILE A 75 -6.74 2.14 -4.72
N GLY A 76 -6.66 3.44 -4.43
CA GLY A 76 -7.53 4.04 -3.40
C GLY A 76 -9.02 3.96 -3.75
N ARG A 77 -9.38 4.17 -5.02
CA ARG A 77 -10.78 4.00 -5.48
C ARG A 77 -11.29 2.57 -5.38
N LEU A 78 -10.45 1.58 -5.69
CA LEU A 78 -10.83 0.16 -5.66
C LEU A 78 -10.82 -0.42 -4.26
N ALA A 79 -9.79 -0.09 -3.47
CA ALA A 79 -9.55 -0.67 -2.17
C ALA A 79 -10.35 0.03 -1.06
N GLY A 80 -10.53 1.35 -1.13
CA GLY A 80 -10.96 2.10 0.04
C GLY A 80 -9.93 1.92 1.15
N ASP A 81 -10.38 1.57 2.35
CA ASP A 81 -9.53 1.37 3.54
C ASP A 81 -8.88 -0.03 3.62
N ARG A 82 -9.19 -0.92 2.67
CA ARG A 82 -8.65 -2.29 2.62
C ARG A 82 -7.22 -2.34 2.10
N VAL A 83 -6.52 -3.43 2.44
CA VAL A 83 -5.16 -3.67 1.95
C VAL A 83 -5.20 -4.20 0.52
N CYS A 84 -4.47 -3.54 -0.37
CA CYS A 84 -4.32 -3.92 -1.78
C CYS A 84 -2.90 -4.46 -2.03
N ALA A 85 -2.79 -5.57 -2.74
CA ALA A 85 -1.53 -6.04 -3.29
C ALA A 85 -1.41 -5.66 -4.76
N VAL A 86 -0.20 -5.34 -5.21
CA VAL A 86 0.11 -4.95 -6.57
C VAL A 86 1.25 -5.81 -7.11
N SER A 87 1.01 -6.50 -8.22
CA SER A 87 2.03 -7.27 -8.96
C SER A 87 2.40 -6.58 -10.27
N GLY A 88 3.61 -6.80 -10.76
CA GLY A 88 4.06 -6.27 -12.04
C GLY A 88 4.72 -4.88 -11.98
N ILE A 89 4.86 -4.28 -10.79
CA ILE A 89 5.75 -3.13 -10.59
C ILE A 89 7.20 -3.61 -10.65
N ASN A 90 8.01 -2.94 -11.47
CA ASN A 90 9.41 -3.27 -11.65
C ASN A 90 10.26 -2.83 -10.42
N LYS A 91 11.43 -3.46 -10.25
CA LYS A 91 12.33 -3.19 -9.11
C LYS A 91 12.97 -1.79 -9.10
N ILE A 92 12.73 -0.96 -10.11
CA ILE A 92 13.45 0.31 -10.34
C ILE A 92 12.64 1.51 -9.80
N ALA A 93 11.44 1.28 -9.24
CA ALA A 93 10.63 2.35 -8.65
C ALA A 93 11.44 3.17 -7.64
N SER A 94 11.55 4.48 -7.89
CA SER A 94 12.28 5.38 -7.00
C SER A 94 11.50 5.62 -5.70
N GLU A 95 12.19 6.09 -4.66
CA GLU A 95 11.54 6.45 -3.39
C GLU A 95 10.42 7.48 -3.60
N ASP A 96 10.63 8.47 -4.47
CA ASP A 96 9.65 9.51 -4.76
C ASP A 96 8.43 8.98 -5.51
N GLN A 97 8.63 8.03 -6.44
CA GLN A 97 7.54 7.32 -7.11
C GLN A 97 6.69 6.52 -6.11
N LEU A 98 7.34 5.82 -5.17
CA LEU A 98 6.63 5.08 -4.12
C LEU A 98 5.88 6.00 -3.15
N LYS A 99 6.46 7.16 -2.79
CA LYS A 99 5.77 8.20 -2.02
C LYS A 99 4.55 8.73 -2.76
N ALA A 100 4.67 9.01 -4.06
CA ALA A 100 3.57 9.50 -4.89
C ALA A 100 2.41 8.49 -4.96
N LEU A 101 2.72 7.20 -5.15
CA LEU A 101 1.73 6.12 -5.10
C LEU A 101 1.02 6.06 -3.75
N CYS A 102 1.78 6.05 -2.64
CA CYS A 102 1.22 5.97 -1.30
C CYS A 102 0.35 7.19 -0.97
N ALA A 103 0.78 8.39 -1.36
CA ALA A 103 0.03 9.61 -1.17
C ALA A 103 -1.30 9.59 -1.93
N ALA A 104 -1.28 9.17 -3.20
CA ALA A 104 -2.48 9.08 -4.02
C ALA A 104 -3.47 8.02 -3.50
N ALA A 105 -2.98 6.84 -3.08
CA ALA A 105 -3.82 5.78 -2.49
C ALA A 105 -4.44 6.21 -1.15
N ALA A 106 -3.65 6.84 -0.28
CA ALA A 106 -4.14 7.35 1.00
C ALA A 106 -5.16 8.48 0.83
N SER A 107 -4.99 9.35 -0.17
CA SER A 107 -5.88 10.48 -0.46
C SER A 107 -7.21 10.04 -1.07
N THR A 108 -7.16 9.10 -2.01
CA THR A 108 -8.37 8.65 -2.74
C THR A 108 -9.13 7.53 -2.04
N GLY A 109 -8.49 6.75 -1.17
CA GLY A 109 -9.09 5.60 -0.51
C GLY A 109 -8.90 5.49 1.01
N ALA A 110 -8.09 6.33 1.65
CA ALA A 110 -7.63 6.10 3.03
C ALA A 110 -6.83 4.79 3.21
N VAL A 111 -6.25 4.27 2.12
CA VAL A 111 -5.40 3.07 2.14
C VAL A 111 -4.20 3.29 3.07
N GLY A 112 -4.05 2.42 4.08
CA GLY A 112 -2.96 2.47 5.04
C GLY A 112 -1.77 1.56 4.72
N LEU A 113 -1.93 0.62 3.79
CA LEU A 113 -0.90 -0.32 3.35
C LEU A 113 -1.21 -0.78 1.92
N VAL A 114 -0.20 -0.70 1.06
CA VAL A 114 -0.18 -1.34 -0.26
C VAL A 114 0.95 -2.36 -0.23
N HIS A 115 0.67 -3.61 -0.58
CA HIS A 115 1.72 -4.60 -0.76
C HIS A 115 2.22 -4.54 -2.19
N ILE A 116 3.44 -4.05 -2.39
CA ILE A 116 4.08 -4.08 -3.70
C ILE A 116 4.97 -5.31 -3.75
N ILE A 117 4.59 -6.30 -4.57
CA ILE A 117 5.27 -7.60 -4.59
C ILE A 117 6.75 -7.42 -4.96
N GLY A 118 7.62 -7.89 -4.06
CA GLY A 118 9.08 -7.79 -4.22
C GLY A 118 9.70 -6.46 -3.78
N ILE A 119 8.90 -5.47 -3.36
CA ILE A 119 9.38 -4.20 -2.76
C ILE A 119 9.01 -4.15 -1.28
N THR A 120 7.75 -4.42 -0.95
CA THR A 120 7.29 -4.39 0.44
C THR A 120 7.96 -5.53 1.23
N PRO A 121 8.59 -5.27 2.40
CA PRO A 121 9.42 -6.25 3.09
C PRO A 121 8.73 -7.59 3.38
N GLU A 122 7.44 -7.57 3.72
CA GLU A 122 6.64 -8.76 4.02
C GLU A 122 5.92 -9.36 2.81
N ALA A 123 6.00 -8.72 1.63
CA ALA A 123 5.38 -9.14 0.38
C ALA A 123 6.40 -9.68 -0.63
N THR A 124 7.27 -10.61 -0.19
CA THR A 124 8.32 -11.18 -1.04
C THR A 124 7.74 -12.00 -2.20
N ASN A 125 6.56 -12.59 -2.01
CA ASN A 125 5.83 -13.32 -3.05
C ASN A 125 4.32 -13.16 -2.84
N LEU A 126 3.57 -13.39 -3.92
CA LEU A 126 2.11 -13.24 -3.98
C LEU A 126 1.34 -14.08 -2.95
N PRO A 127 1.64 -15.39 -2.76
CA PRO A 127 0.89 -16.23 -1.83
C PRO A 127 0.93 -15.77 -0.37
N HIS A 128 2.03 -15.17 0.08
CA HIS A 128 2.20 -14.77 1.48
C HIS A 128 1.31 -13.59 1.88
N VAL A 129 0.81 -12.82 0.90
CA VAL A 129 0.14 -11.55 1.16
C VAL A 129 -1.34 -11.70 1.53
N PHE A 130 -2.00 -12.78 1.12
CA PHE A 130 -3.47 -12.87 1.16
C PHE A 130 -4.05 -13.63 2.37
N GLY A 131 -3.21 -14.15 3.28
CA GLY A 131 -3.67 -14.91 4.43
C GLY A 131 -4.68 -16.01 4.06
N LYS A 132 -5.75 -16.16 4.87
CA LYS A 132 -6.87 -17.08 4.61
C LYS A 132 -8.07 -16.39 3.93
N SER A 133 -7.89 -15.16 3.45
CA SER A 133 -8.98 -14.33 2.92
C SER A 133 -9.27 -14.68 1.46
N ASP A 134 -10.53 -14.53 1.04
CA ASP A 134 -10.95 -14.77 -0.33
C ASP A 134 -10.48 -13.59 -1.23
N GLN A 135 -9.75 -13.88 -2.31
CA GLN A 135 -9.08 -12.85 -3.12
C GLN A 135 -10.01 -12.25 -4.17
N ARG A 136 -10.11 -10.92 -4.25
CA ARG A 136 -10.68 -10.23 -5.43
C ARG A 136 -9.56 -9.79 -6.36
N LYS A 137 -9.45 -10.43 -7.53
CA LYS A 137 -8.42 -10.12 -8.53
C LYS A 137 -8.94 -9.15 -9.59
N PHE A 138 -8.20 -8.09 -9.85
CA PHE A 138 -8.40 -7.16 -10.96
C PHE A 138 -7.14 -7.13 -11.81
N CYS A 139 -7.27 -7.50 -13.10
CA CYS A 139 -6.19 -7.40 -14.06
C CYS A 139 -6.35 -6.09 -14.85
N LEU A 140 -5.34 -5.23 -14.83
CA LEU A 140 -5.30 -4.04 -15.69
C LEU A 140 -4.68 -4.45 -17.03
N SER A 141 -5.45 -5.10 -17.89
CA SER A 141 -5.08 -5.31 -19.28
C SER A 141 -5.60 -4.13 -20.11
N ILE A 142 -4.71 -3.29 -20.62
CA ILE A 142 -5.08 -2.22 -21.53
C ILE A 142 -5.54 -2.85 -22.85
N TRP A 143 -6.82 -2.73 -23.17
CA TRP A 143 -7.33 -2.87 -24.53
C TRP A 143 -7.14 -1.53 -25.25
N ILE A 144 -5.91 -1.24 -25.70
CA ILE A 144 -5.59 -0.19 -26.67
C ILE A 144 -4.88 -0.87 -27.83
#